data_AF-A0A0Q5KRV0-F1
#
_entry.id   AF-A0A0Q5KRV0-F1
#
_cell.length_a   1.000
_cell.length_b   1.000
_cell.length_c   1.000
_cell.angle_alpha   90.00
_cell.angle_beta   90.00
_cell.angle_gamma   90.00
#
_symmetry.space_group_name_H-M   'P 1'
#
loop_
_entity.id
_entity.type
_entity.pdbx_description
1 polymer ?
#
loop_
_entity_poly.entity_id
_entity_poly.type
_entity_poly.pdbx_seq_one_letter_code
_entity_poly.pdbx_strand_id
1 'polypeptide(L)'
;MVVGCSGSEQPPPLDVDSLVESTSEYQKPLLEDGVVSADEYEQSLLAYRTCVEDAGATPSEIYEAGNGEKAFDYQVFAVDDEDLERINALAEECLPEYFQDVGKVWAYQQLLSPEELQDLRPDVAECLRGVGIDVDDDFTLDDLAARVGELEDQSVIQPCVQKYPGFFAVAPDPNRTDDDSNESDDG
;
A
#
# COMPACT_ATOMS: atom_id res chain seq x y z
N MET A 1 -23.44 17.90 17.39
CA MET A 1 -23.28 16.44 17.51
C MET A 1 -21.85 16.15 17.13
N VAL A 2 -21.06 15.66 18.07
CA VAL A 2 -19.63 15.37 17.86
C VAL A 2 -19.58 13.94 17.34
N VAL A 3 -19.14 13.75 16.09
CA VAL A 3 -18.82 12.42 15.58
C VAL A 3 -17.43 12.10 16.12
N GLY A 4 -17.39 11.27 17.17
CA GLY A 4 -16.16 10.68 17.64
C GLY A 4 -15.85 9.46 16.78
N CYS A 5 -14.78 9.53 15.99
CA CYS A 5 -14.06 8.33 15.58
C CYS A 5 -13.14 7.99 16.75
N SER A 6 -13.67 7.23 17.71
CA SER A 6 -12.91 6.59 18.78
C SER A 6 -12.87 5.11 18.47
N GLY A 7 -11.66 4.56 18.36
CA GLY A 7 -11.45 3.14 18.10
C GLY A 7 -10.49 2.96 16.93
N SER A 8 -9.20 3.12 17.21
CA SER A 8 -8.13 2.45 16.46
C SER A 8 -8.24 0.93 16.72
N GLU A 9 -9.34 0.36 16.25
CA GLU A 9 -9.58 -1.07 16.12
C GLU A 9 -9.27 -1.43 14.67
N GLN A 10 -8.47 -2.47 14.53
CA GLN A 10 -7.89 -3.00 13.29
C GLN A 10 -8.87 -2.90 12.08
N PRO A 11 -8.34 -2.66 10.86
CA PRO A 11 -9.15 -2.77 9.64
C PRO A 11 -10.01 -4.04 9.68
N PRO A 12 -11.29 -3.97 9.25
CA PRO A 12 -12.11 -5.17 9.17
C PRO A 12 -11.40 -6.23 8.32
N PRO A 13 -11.61 -7.53 8.61
CA PRO A 13 -11.02 -8.59 7.81
C PRO A 13 -11.40 -8.40 6.34
N LEU A 14 -10.43 -8.61 5.45
CA LEU A 14 -10.66 -8.49 4.02
C LEU A 14 -11.60 -9.60 3.54
N ASP A 15 -12.68 -9.22 2.85
CA ASP A 15 -13.61 -10.15 2.24
C ASP A 15 -13.08 -10.58 0.86
N VAL A 16 -12.24 -11.62 0.86
CA VAL A 16 -11.63 -12.14 -0.38
C VAL A 16 -12.67 -12.76 -1.31
N ASP A 17 -13.73 -13.37 -0.77
CA ASP A 17 -14.82 -13.95 -1.57
C ASP A 17 -15.51 -12.85 -2.42
N SER A 18 -15.79 -11.69 -1.82
CA SER A 18 -16.32 -10.53 -2.53
C SER A 18 -15.36 -10.01 -3.62
N LEU A 19 -14.04 -9.98 -3.34
CA LEU A 19 -13.04 -9.60 -4.34
C LEU A 19 -13.02 -10.57 -5.53
N VAL A 20 -13.11 -11.87 -5.28
CA VAL A 20 -13.16 -12.92 -6.33
C VAL A 20 -14.38 -12.75 -7.25
N GLU A 21 -15.48 -12.15 -6.77
CA GLU A 21 -16.65 -11.85 -7.59
C GLU A 21 -16.48 -10.64 -8.51
N SER A 22 -15.64 -9.66 -8.13
CA SER A 22 -15.46 -8.40 -8.85
C SER A 22 -14.13 -8.23 -9.57
N THR A 23 -13.15 -9.08 -9.29
CA THR A 23 -11.79 -9.01 -9.84
C THR A 23 -11.72 -9.45 -11.31
N SER A 24 -10.56 -9.27 -11.94
CA SER A 24 -10.31 -9.69 -13.32
C SER A 24 -10.28 -11.22 -13.46
N GLU A 25 -10.52 -11.73 -14.67
CA GLU A 25 -10.39 -13.16 -14.97
C GLU A 25 -8.97 -13.69 -14.74
N TYR A 26 -7.95 -12.82 -14.86
CA TYR A 26 -6.57 -13.17 -14.56
C TYR A 26 -6.33 -13.38 -13.06
N GLN A 27 -6.82 -12.46 -12.21
CA GLN A 27 -6.56 -12.48 -10.77
C GLN A 27 -7.44 -13.50 -10.04
N LYS A 28 -8.64 -13.79 -10.55
CA LYS A 28 -9.58 -14.72 -9.95
C LYS A 28 -8.97 -16.05 -9.48
N PRO A 29 -8.28 -16.84 -10.33
CA PRO A 29 -7.68 -18.11 -9.90
C PRO A 29 -6.57 -17.95 -8.84
N LEU A 30 -5.93 -16.78 -8.73
CA LEU A 30 -4.90 -16.50 -7.72
C LEU A 30 -5.49 -16.17 -6.35
N LEU A 31 -6.81 -15.96 -6.28
CA LEU A 31 -7.54 -15.56 -5.07
C LEU A 31 -8.54 -16.64 -4.61
N GLU A 32 -8.74 -17.71 -5.38
CA GLU A 32 -9.77 -18.73 -5.14
C GLU A 32 -9.64 -19.47 -3.81
N ASP A 33 -8.42 -19.61 -3.28
CA ASP A 33 -8.17 -20.29 -2.01
C ASP A 33 -8.12 -19.32 -0.80
N GLY A 34 -8.34 -18.03 -1.05
CA GLY A 34 -8.36 -16.97 -0.05
C GLY A 34 -6.97 -16.51 0.43
N VAL A 35 -5.87 -17.06 -0.13
CA VAL A 35 -4.51 -16.80 0.34
C VAL A 35 -3.56 -16.64 -0.85
N VAL A 36 -3.02 -15.44 -1.03
CA VAL A 36 -1.98 -15.20 -2.03
C VAL A 36 -0.63 -15.70 -1.52
N SER A 37 -0.05 -16.69 -2.21
CA SER A 37 1.33 -17.13 -1.98
C SER A 37 2.35 -16.16 -2.58
N ALA A 38 3.62 -16.28 -2.15
CA ALA A 38 4.70 -15.44 -2.68
C ALA A 38 4.89 -15.60 -4.20
N ASP A 39 4.71 -16.81 -4.72
CA ASP A 39 4.84 -17.09 -6.16
C ASP A 39 3.68 -16.44 -6.95
N GLU A 40 2.45 -16.47 -6.43
CA GLU A 40 1.28 -15.83 -7.05
C GLU A 40 1.38 -14.31 -7.05
N TYR A 41 1.85 -13.74 -5.94
CA TYR A 41 2.15 -12.32 -5.83
C TYR A 41 3.21 -11.88 -6.84
N GLU A 42 4.34 -12.59 -6.91
CA GLU A 42 5.42 -12.26 -7.84
C GLU A 42 4.97 -12.45 -9.30
N GLN A 43 4.23 -13.52 -9.60
CA GLN A 43 3.67 -13.76 -10.92
C GLN A 43 2.74 -12.62 -11.36
N SER A 44 1.85 -12.19 -10.47
CA SER A 44 0.90 -11.10 -10.71
C SER A 44 1.60 -9.75 -10.91
N LEU A 45 2.62 -9.45 -10.09
CA LEU A 45 3.43 -8.23 -10.23
C LEU A 45 4.20 -8.20 -11.57
N LEU A 46 4.78 -9.32 -11.97
CA LEU A 46 5.49 -9.43 -13.24
C LEU A 46 4.54 -9.30 -14.44
N ALA A 47 3.34 -9.87 -14.36
CA ALA A 47 2.33 -9.72 -15.41
C ALA A 47 1.88 -8.25 -15.55
N TYR A 48 1.65 -7.56 -14.43
CA TYR A 48 1.37 -6.13 -14.43
C TYR A 48 2.50 -5.34 -15.09
N ARG A 49 3.75 -5.57 -14.69
CA ARG A 49 4.93 -4.91 -15.27
C ARG A 49 5.06 -5.15 -16.77
N THR A 50 4.83 -6.38 -17.23
CA THR A 50 4.86 -6.73 -18.66
C THR A 50 3.75 -6.02 -19.43
N CYS A 51 2.53 -5.95 -18.88
CA CYS A 51 1.45 -5.19 -19.51
C CYS A 51 1.80 -3.71 -19.68
N VAL A 52 2.40 -3.08 -18.66
CA VAL A 52 2.86 -1.68 -18.71
C VAL A 52 3.94 -1.48 -19.79
N GLU A 53 4.86 -2.44 -19.93
CA GLU A 53 5.87 -2.42 -21.00
C GLU A 53 5.23 -2.57 -22.38
N ASP A 54 4.28 -3.50 -22.53
CA ASP A 54 3.55 -3.75 -23.79
C ASP A 54 2.64 -2.58 -24.19
N ALA A 55 2.13 -1.81 -23.21
CA ALA A 55 1.38 -0.57 -23.43
C ALA A 55 2.25 0.54 -24.06
N GLY A 56 3.58 0.41 -23.99
CA GLY A 56 4.54 1.38 -24.51
C GLY A 56 5.20 2.26 -23.45
N ALA A 57 4.95 1.99 -22.16
CA ALA A 57 5.66 2.66 -21.08
C ALA A 57 7.00 1.96 -20.79
N THR A 58 7.84 2.60 -19.98
CA THR A 58 9.13 2.05 -19.54
C THR A 58 9.08 1.80 -18.03
N PRO A 59 8.80 0.57 -17.58
CA PRO A 59 8.81 0.23 -16.16
C PRO A 59 10.25 0.19 -15.61
N SER A 60 10.42 0.64 -14.37
CA SER A 60 11.66 0.55 -13.62
C SER A 60 12.01 -0.89 -13.24
N GLU A 61 13.13 -1.05 -12.53
CA GLU A 61 13.37 -2.25 -11.75
C GLU A 61 12.34 -2.36 -10.61
N ILE A 62 12.03 -3.59 -10.22
CA ILE A 62 11.19 -3.86 -9.05
C ILE A 62 11.99 -3.57 -7.79
N TYR A 63 11.38 -2.85 -6.85
CA TYR A 63 11.96 -2.50 -5.57
C TYR A 63 11.03 -2.88 -4.40
N GLU A 64 11.59 -3.01 -3.20
CA GLU A 64 10.82 -3.25 -1.98
C GLU A 64 10.14 -1.94 -1.55
N ALA A 65 8.81 -1.94 -1.49
CA ALA A 65 7.99 -0.81 -1.07
C ALA A 65 7.81 -0.75 0.46
N GLY A 66 8.08 -1.86 1.15
CA GLY A 66 7.93 -2.01 2.59
C GLY A 66 6.92 -3.10 2.95
N ASN A 67 6.96 -3.59 4.18
CA ASN A 67 6.06 -4.61 4.70
C ASN A 67 5.93 -5.89 3.82
N GLY A 68 7.02 -6.28 3.14
CA GLY A 68 7.02 -7.43 2.23
C GLY A 68 6.35 -7.16 0.87
N GLU A 69 5.96 -5.92 0.59
CA GLU A 69 5.42 -5.48 -0.69
C GLU A 69 6.55 -5.03 -1.62
N LYS A 70 6.36 -5.30 -2.91
CA LYS A 70 7.21 -4.91 -4.02
C LYS A 70 6.43 -4.01 -4.97
N ALA A 71 7.11 -3.03 -5.55
CA ALA A 71 6.55 -2.09 -6.50
C ALA A 71 7.52 -1.80 -7.65
N PHE A 72 7.03 -1.10 -8.67
CA PHE A 72 7.85 -0.47 -9.70
C PHE A 72 7.17 0.83 -10.12
N ASP A 73 7.98 1.78 -10.60
CA ASP A 73 7.47 3.00 -11.23
C ASP A 73 7.53 2.82 -12.74
N TYR A 74 6.78 3.62 -13.51
CA TYR A 74 6.94 3.65 -14.97
C TYR A 74 6.95 5.08 -15.51
N GLN A 75 7.61 5.25 -16.65
CA GLN A 75 7.67 6.51 -17.39
C GLN A 75 7.11 6.31 -18.78
N VAL A 76 6.37 7.30 -19.27
CA VAL A 76 5.87 7.32 -20.65
C VAL A 76 6.63 8.37 -21.44
N PHE A 77 7.18 7.94 -22.57
CA PHE A 77 7.85 8.82 -23.53
C PHE A 77 7.08 8.78 -24.85
N ALA A 78 6.44 9.88 -25.22
CA ALA A 78 5.67 10.02 -26.43
C ALA A 78 6.13 11.22 -27.26
N VAL A 79 5.85 11.17 -28.57
CA VAL A 79 6.23 12.23 -29.53
C VAL A 79 5.22 13.37 -29.57
N ASP A 80 3.99 13.11 -29.16
CA ASP A 80 2.89 14.06 -29.03
C ASP A 80 1.94 13.64 -27.89
N ASP A 81 1.01 14.53 -27.56
CA ASP A 81 0.07 14.36 -26.45
C ASP A 81 -0.95 13.23 -26.72
N GLU A 82 -1.31 12.99 -27.98
CA GLU A 82 -2.25 11.90 -28.35
C GLU A 82 -1.64 10.54 -28.03
N ASP A 83 -0.38 10.32 -28.38
CA ASP A 83 0.34 9.10 -28.02
C ASP A 83 0.59 8.98 -26.51
N LEU A 84 0.85 10.10 -25.82
CA LEU A 84 1.02 10.13 -24.36
C LEU A 84 -0.26 9.65 -23.66
N GLU A 85 -1.40 10.26 -23.98
CA GLU A 85 -2.71 9.92 -23.42
C GLU A 85 -3.06 8.46 -23.72
N ARG A 86 -2.82 8.00 -24.95
CA ARG A 86 -3.08 6.61 -25.34
C ARG A 86 -2.25 5.61 -24.53
N ILE A 87 -0.95 5.85 -24.36
CA ILE A 87 -0.08 4.94 -23.60
C ILE A 87 -0.47 4.95 -22.12
N ASN A 88 -0.76 6.12 -21.54
CA ASN A 88 -1.21 6.21 -20.15
C ASN A 88 -2.51 5.42 -19.92
N ALA A 89 -3.52 5.61 -20.77
CA ALA A 89 -4.78 4.87 -20.65
C ALA A 89 -4.57 3.34 -20.71
N LEU A 90 -3.72 2.87 -21.62
CA LEU A 90 -3.39 1.43 -21.71
C LEU A 90 -2.62 0.93 -20.48
N ALA A 91 -1.68 1.73 -19.95
CA ALA A 91 -0.90 1.35 -18.77
C ALA A 91 -1.75 1.36 -17.49
N GLU A 92 -2.70 2.28 -17.36
CA GLU A 92 -3.64 2.38 -16.24
C GLU A 92 -4.56 1.15 -16.15
N GLU A 93 -4.96 0.56 -17.29
CA GLU A 93 -5.75 -0.67 -17.32
C GLU A 93 -4.97 -1.90 -16.78
N CYS A 94 -3.63 -1.86 -16.76
CA CYS A 94 -2.82 -3.00 -16.39
C CYS A 94 -2.88 -3.33 -14.89
N LEU A 95 -2.97 -2.32 -14.01
CA LEU A 95 -3.02 -2.55 -12.56
C LEU A 95 -4.30 -3.31 -12.13
N PRO A 96 -5.53 -2.84 -12.46
CA PRO A 96 -6.75 -3.55 -12.10
C PRO A 96 -6.90 -4.89 -12.82
N GLU A 97 -6.28 -5.07 -14.00
CA GLU A 97 -6.32 -6.36 -14.69
C GLU A 97 -5.39 -7.40 -14.05
N TYR A 98 -4.18 -7.02 -13.64
CA TYR A 98 -3.17 -8.01 -13.30
C TYR A 98 -2.79 -8.10 -11.83
N PHE A 99 -2.91 -7.02 -11.03
CA PHE A 99 -2.24 -6.96 -9.73
C PHE A 99 -3.03 -6.33 -8.58
N GLN A 100 -3.99 -5.44 -8.83
CA GLN A 100 -4.62 -4.64 -7.77
C GLN A 100 -5.17 -5.47 -6.59
N ASP A 101 -5.97 -6.50 -6.86
CA ASP A 101 -6.62 -7.29 -5.81
C ASP A 101 -5.67 -8.31 -5.19
N VAL A 102 -4.80 -8.92 -6.00
CA VAL A 102 -3.71 -9.79 -5.50
C VAL A 102 -2.79 -9.02 -4.55
N GLY A 103 -2.39 -7.82 -4.94
CA GLY A 103 -1.58 -6.92 -4.12
C GLY A 103 -2.28 -6.50 -2.84
N LYS A 104 -3.58 -6.18 -2.91
CA LYS A 104 -4.41 -5.89 -1.73
C LYS A 104 -4.47 -7.06 -0.76
N VAL A 105 -4.74 -8.28 -1.24
CA VAL A 105 -4.81 -9.48 -0.42
C VAL A 105 -3.43 -9.83 0.17
N TRP A 106 -2.35 -9.65 -0.59
CA TRP A 106 -0.99 -9.80 -0.09
C TRP A 106 -0.70 -8.82 1.04
N ALA A 107 -0.93 -7.52 0.84
CA ALA A 107 -0.70 -6.49 1.84
C ALA A 107 -1.47 -6.77 3.16
N TYR A 108 -2.74 -7.19 3.05
CA TYR A 108 -3.54 -7.59 4.22
C TYR A 108 -2.96 -8.79 4.97
N GLN A 109 -2.39 -9.77 4.27
CA GLN A 109 -1.75 -10.93 4.90
C GLN A 109 -0.45 -10.57 5.64
N GLN A 110 0.20 -9.46 5.26
CA GLN A 110 1.41 -8.97 5.93
C GLN A 110 1.11 -8.11 7.17
N LEU A 111 -0.17 -7.82 7.46
CA LEU A 111 -0.54 -7.05 8.65
C LEU A 111 -0.31 -7.87 9.92
N LEU A 112 0.32 -7.24 10.90
CA LEU A 112 0.51 -7.82 12.22
C LEU A 112 -0.84 -7.93 12.96
N SER A 113 -0.97 -8.99 13.75
CA SER A 113 -2.08 -9.14 14.69
C SER A 113 -2.00 -8.10 15.82
N PRO A 114 -3.10 -7.84 16.55
CA PRO A 114 -3.10 -6.93 17.69
C PRO A 114 -2.13 -7.32 18.81
N GLU A 115 -1.89 -8.62 18.97
CA GLU A 115 -0.94 -9.15 19.94
C GLU A 115 0.49 -8.83 19.49
N GLU A 116 0.83 -9.09 18.23
CA GLU A 116 2.16 -8.78 17.68
C GLU A 116 2.45 -7.27 17.69
N LEU A 117 1.45 -6.42 17.38
CA LEU A 117 1.58 -4.97 17.48
C LEU A 117 1.83 -4.52 18.92
N GLN A 118 1.19 -5.14 19.90
CA GLN A 118 1.43 -4.84 21.32
C GLN A 118 2.83 -5.29 21.75
N ASP A 119 3.25 -6.47 21.32
CA ASP A 119 4.56 -7.03 21.67
C ASP A 119 5.72 -6.21 21.08
N LEU A 120 5.55 -5.66 19.87
CA LEU A 120 6.55 -4.81 19.23
C LEU A 120 6.58 -3.37 19.75
N ARG A 121 5.51 -2.91 20.40
CA ARG A 121 5.35 -1.50 20.78
C ARG A 121 6.50 -0.96 21.64
N PRO A 122 7.03 -1.67 22.66
CA PRO A 122 8.16 -1.18 23.44
C PRO A 122 9.43 -1.01 22.60
N ASP A 123 9.69 -1.94 21.68
CA ASP A 123 10.85 -1.91 20.79
C ASP A 123 10.77 -0.78 19.76
N VAL A 124 9.55 -0.45 19.32
CA VAL A 124 9.26 0.70 18.47
C VAL A 124 9.40 2.01 19.26
N ALA A 125 8.86 2.07 20.48
CA ALA A 125 8.97 3.23 21.37
C ALA A 125 10.44 3.54 21.69
N GLU A 126 11.28 2.53 21.90
CA GLU A 126 12.73 2.71 22.08
C GLU A 126 13.36 3.34 20.83
N CYS A 127 13.00 2.86 19.64
CA CYS A 127 13.51 3.44 18.39
C CYS A 127 13.08 4.91 18.23
N LEU A 128 11.80 5.20 18.46
CA LEU A 128 11.24 6.54 18.37
C LEU A 128 11.96 7.51 19.30
N ARG A 129 12.19 7.11 20.56
CA ARG A 129 13.00 7.88 21.51
C ARG A 129 14.44 8.06 21.04
N GLY A 130 15.01 7.03 20.41
CA GLY A 130 16.35 7.09 19.79
C GLY A 130 16.48 8.12 18.67
N VAL A 131 15.40 8.42 17.95
CA VAL A 131 15.35 9.47 16.91
C VAL A 131 14.80 10.82 17.41
N GLY A 132 14.57 10.94 18.73
CA GLY A 132 14.16 12.20 19.37
C GLY A 132 12.65 12.38 19.54
N ILE A 133 11.86 11.34 19.31
CA ILE A 133 10.40 11.36 19.52
C ILE A 133 10.08 10.77 20.89
N ASP A 134 9.58 11.62 21.77
CA ASP A 134 9.22 11.24 23.14
C ASP A 134 7.83 10.60 23.19
N VAL A 135 7.80 9.28 23.36
CA VAL A 135 6.60 8.44 23.49
C VAL A 135 6.76 7.46 24.65
N ASP A 136 5.65 7.12 25.29
CA ASP A 136 5.58 6.07 26.31
C ASP A 136 5.66 4.67 25.67
N ASP A 137 6.01 3.64 26.45
CA ASP A 137 6.15 2.26 25.93
C ASP A 137 4.80 1.64 25.50
N ASP A 138 3.67 2.21 25.95
CA ASP A 138 2.31 1.79 25.62
C ASP A 138 1.58 2.74 24.66
N PHE A 139 2.30 3.68 24.03
CA PHE A 139 1.75 4.71 23.13
C PHE A 139 0.74 4.17 22.10
N THR A 140 -0.25 5.00 21.78
CA THR A 140 -1.19 4.71 20.69
C THR A 140 -0.72 5.31 19.37
N LEU A 141 -1.21 4.79 18.24
CA LEU A 141 -0.92 5.40 16.94
C LEU A 141 -1.41 6.86 16.88
N ASP A 142 -2.48 7.21 17.59
CA ASP A 142 -2.97 8.59 17.71
C ASP A 142 -1.97 9.47 18.49
N ASP A 143 -1.37 8.95 19.57
CA ASP A 143 -0.31 9.65 20.31
C ASP A 143 0.89 9.91 19.41
N LEU A 144 1.30 8.89 18.64
CA LEU A 144 2.40 9.03 17.69
C LEU A 144 2.07 10.06 16.60
N ALA A 145 0.88 9.98 15.99
CA ALA A 145 0.46 10.91 14.95
C ALA A 145 0.46 12.36 15.45
N ALA A 146 0.02 12.59 16.69
CA ALA A 146 0.09 13.90 17.32
C ALA A 146 1.54 14.39 17.46
N ARG A 147 2.47 13.53 17.92
CA ARG A 147 3.89 13.90 18.05
C ARG A 147 4.54 14.16 16.69
N VAL A 148 4.29 13.32 15.69
CA VAL A 148 4.85 13.47 14.35
C VAL A 148 4.29 14.71 13.65
N GLY A 149 3.02 15.04 13.86
CA GLY A 149 2.40 16.24 13.32
C GLY A 149 2.96 17.56 13.88
N GLU A 150 3.63 17.52 15.04
CA GLU A 150 4.32 18.68 15.64
C GLU A 150 5.76 18.87 15.12
N LEU A 151 6.30 17.88 14.40
CA LEU A 151 7.67 17.95 13.89
C LEU A 151 7.77 18.83 12.64
N GLU A 152 8.83 19.64 12.57
CA GLU A 152 9.17 20.37 11.34
C GLU A 152 9.66 19.43 10.23
N ASP A 153 10.25 18.29 10.61
CA ASP A 153 10.76 17.27 9.69
C ASP A 153 10.29 15.88 10.14
N GLN A 154 9.36 15.30 9.39
CA GLN A 154 8.83 13.97 9.65
C GLN A 154 9.78 12.86 9.17
N SER A 155 10.81 13.19 8.38
CA SER A 155 11.77 12.19 7.91
C SER A 155 12.60 11.57 9.04
N VAL A 156 12.62 12.19 10.22
CA VAL A 156 13.29 11.65 11.42
C VAL A 156 12.75 10.28 11.85
N ILE A 157 11.51 9.93 11.48
CA ILE A 157 10.91 8.63 11.82
C ILE A 157 11.35 7.51 10.89
N GLN A 158 11.88 7.84 9.72
CA GLN A 158 12.19 6.89 8.65
C GLN A 158 13.07 5.71 9.09
N PRO A 159 14.11 5.89 9.94
CA PRO A 159 14.88 4.76 10.43
C PRO A 159 14.04 3.75 11.22
N CYS A 160 13.04 4.22 11.98
CA CYS A 160 12.15 3.35 12.74
C CYS A 160 11.10 2.68 11.85
N VAL A 161 10.58 3.40 10.85
CA VAL A 161 9.68 2.83 9.83
C VAL A 161 10.38 1.72 9.05
N GLN A 162 11.62 1.92 8.63
CA GLN A 162 12.41 0.92 7.93
C GLN A 162 12.77 -0.29 8.81
N LYS A 163 12.94 -0.07 10.12
CA LYS A 163 13.24 -1.14 11.08
C LYS A 163 12.01 -1.99 11.42
N TYR A 164 10.83 -1.38 11.48
CA TYR A 164 9.58 -2.04 11.87
C TYR A 164 8.44 -1.78 10.87
N PRO A 165 8.60 -2.16 9.60
CA PRO A 165 7.65 -1.81 8.55
C PRO A 165 6.22 -2.31 8.84
N GLY A 166 6.07 -3.52 9.39
CA GLY A 166 4.75 -4.07 9.75
C GLY A 166 4.04 -3.34 10.89
N PHE A 167 4.76 -2.61 11.75
CA PHE A 167 4.13 -1.78 12.79
C PHE A 167 3.49 -0.52 12.21
N PHE A 168 4.09 0.02 11.13
CA PHE A 168 3.63 1.23 10.45
C PHE A 168 2.80 0.93 9.20
N ALA A 169 2.59 -0.34 8.87
CA ALA A 169 1.75 -0.76 7.77
C ALA A 169 0.30 -0.31 8.02
N VAL A 170 -0.23 0.49 7.11
CA VAL A 170 -1.63 0.88 7.10
C VAL A 170 -2.37 -0.11 6.22
N ALA A 171 -3.49 -0.64 6.71
CA ALA A 171 -4.34 -1.47 5.87
C ALA A 171 -4.72 -0.71 4.60
N PRO A 172 -4.66 -1.35 3.42
CA PRO A 172 -5.28 -0.81 2.23
C PRO A 172 -6.75 -0.51 2.54
N ASP A 173 -7.21 0.71 2.21
CA ASP A 173 -8.61 1.08 2.39
C ASP A 173 -9.47 0.10 1.57
N PRO A 174 -10.39 -0.64 2.21
CA PRO A 174 -11.19 -1.65 1.52
C PRO A 174 -12.09 -1.04 0.44
N ASN A 175 -12.41 0.26 0.52
CA ASN A 175 -13.30 1.01 -0.36
C ASN A 175 -12.59 2.04 -1.26
N ARG A 176 -11.25 2.11 -1.24
CA ARG A 176 -10.52 3.00 -2.15
C ARG A 176 -10.55 2.42 -3.55
N THR A 177 -11.52 2.87 -4.34
CA THR A 177 -11.34 2.99 -5.78
C THR A 177 -10.34 4.13 -5.97
N ASP A 178 -9.14 3.86 -6.47
CA ASP A 178 -8.18 4.89 -6.85
C ASP A 178 -8.74 5.68 -8.06
N ASP A 179 -9.76 6.48 -7.81
CA ASP A 179 -10.27 7.54 -8.66
C ASP A 179 -9.83 8.87 -8.03
N ASP A 180 -8.52 9.00 -7.78
CA ASP A 180 -7.89 10.32 -7.65
C ASP A 180 -7.50 10.77 -9.06
N SER A 181 -8.51 10.91 -9.91
CA SER A 181 -8.45 11.77 -11.08
C SER A 181 -8.10 13.16 -10.56
N ASN A 182 -6.84 13.52 -10.75
CA ASN A 182 -6.20 14.80 -10.47
C ASN A 182 -7.11 15.98 -10.88
N GLU A 183 -7.97 16.46 -9.98
CA GLU A 183 -8.77 17.66 -10.18
C GLU A 183 -7.81 18.85 -9.99
N SER A 184 -7.07 19.15 -11.06
CA SER A 184 -6.29 20.38 -11.18
C SER A 184 -7.26 21.56 -11.10
N ASP A 185 -7.17 22.25 -9.98
CA ASP A 185 -7.71 23.58 -9.71
C ASP A 185 -7.34 24.53 -10.87
N ASP A 186 -8.33 24.96 -11.65
CA ASP A 186 -8.20 26.02 -12.65
C ASP A 186 -9.45 26.92 -12.61
N GLY A 187 -9.34 28.08 -11.94
CA GLY A 187 -10.28 29.21 -12.08
C GLY A 187 -10.36 30.20 -10.93
#